data_AF-A0A8K0MAX9-F1
#
_entry.id   AF-A0A8K0MAX9-F1
#
_cell.length_a   1.000
_cell.length_b   1.000
_cell.length_c   1.000
_cell.angle_alpha   90.00
_cell.angle_beta   90.00
_cell.angle_gamma   90.00
#
_symmetry.space_group_name_H-M   'P 1'
#
loop_
_entity.id
_entity.type
_entity.pdbx_description
1 polymer ?
#
loop_
_entity_poly.entity_id
_entity_poly.type
_entity_poly.pdbx_seq_one_letter_code
_entity_poly.pdbx_strand_id
1 'polypeptide(L)'
;MANSPNGGILKDLFARDLPRQAELQAEAETLKALTLTERHLCDLELILNGGFSPIEGFLNEKDYNGVVETNRLADGALLGMPINLDVDQETIDKLSIKPGARITLRDFRDERNLAIFTVEDVYKPDKVKEAKLVFGSDDDTHPGVKYLFSTAKDFYVGGKLEAVNRLEHYDFLDLRFTPSELRAHFNKLGWQKVVAFQTRNPMHRAHRELTVRAARSQQANVLIQPVVGLTKPGDIDHFTRVRVYKALLPRYPNGMAALALLPLAMRMGGPREALWHAIIRKNHGATHFIVGRDHAGPGKNKDGKDHYGPYDAQHLVQQFQEELGIKMVEFQEMIYLPDRDEYQPVNEIPKDTRTLNISGTELRHRLRTGKEIPEWFSYPEVVKVLREQNPLPAQKGFTVFMTGYQNSGKDQIARALQVTLMQGGGRPVSMLLGENVRHELSSELGFTRQDRDINIGRIAFVASELTKAGAAVIAAPIAPFNAAREQARELIEKSGPFFLVHVATPLEYCEKTDRRGIYAAARKGEIKGFTGVDDPYETPVKPDLTVNLEKQNVRSIVHEIILLLESSGLLDRL
;
A
#
# COMPACT_ATOMS: atom_id res chain seq x y z
N MET A 1 12.18 29.65 17.54
CA MET A 1 10.97 28.84 17.26
C MET A 1 10.61 29.08 15.80
N ALA A 2 10.48 28.03 15.00
CA ALA A 2 10.33 28.17 13.55
C ALA A 2 8.93 28.69 13.12
N ASN A 3 7.82 28.08 13.57
CA ASN A 3 6.45 28.55 13.28
C ASN A 3 5.48 28.26 14.45
N SER A 4 4.41 29.03 14.65
CA SER A 4 3.39 28.72 15.67
C SER A 4 2.49 27.56 15.22
N PRO A 5 1.93 26.76 16.14
CA PRO A 5 0.92 25.74 15.80
C PRO A 5 -0.34 26.37 15.19
N ASN A 6 -1.05 25.60 14.37
CA ASN A 6 -2.35 25.99 13.87
C ASN A 6 -3.37 26.10 15.03
N GLY A 7 -4.16 27.18 15.06
CA GLY A 7 -4.98 27.53 16.22
C GLY A 7 -4.20 28.08 17.44
N GLY A 8 -2.89 28.34 17.30
CA GLY A 8 -2.05 28.97 18.32
C GLY A 8 -1.54 28.04 19.43
N ILE A 9 -2.18 26.90 19.65
CA ILE A 9 -1.83 25.92 20.69
C ILE A 9 -1.56 24.56 20.04
N LEU A 10 -0.42 23.95 20.37
CA LEU A 10 -0.13 22.58 19.96
C LEU A 10 -0.94 21.62 20.84
N LYS A 11 -1.82 20.82 20.23
CA LYS A 11 -2.62 19.79 20.90
C LYS A 11 -1.81 18.52 21.14
N ASP A 12 -0.69 18.64 21.85
CA ASP A 12 0.09 17.48 22.30
C ASP A 12 -0.63 16.85 23.50
N LEU A 13 -1.49 15.88 23.21
CA LEU A 13 -2.33 15.24 24.23
C LEU A 13 -1.52 14.31 25.12
N PHE A 14 -0.41 13.76 24.63
CA PHE A 14 0.54 13.03 25.48
C PHE A 14 1.11 13.94 26.56
N ALA A 15 1.55 15.15 26.19
CA ALA A 15 2.04 16.12 27.18
C ALA A 15 0.93 16.59 28.13
N ARG A 16 -0.29 16.81 27.63
CA ARG A 16 -1.46 17.20 28.42
C ARG A 16 -1.82 16.15 29.48
N ASP A 17 -1.85 14.89 29.08
CA ASP A 17 -2.41 13.79 29.89
C ASP A 17 -1.35 12.99 30.66
N LEU A 18 -0.06 13.27 30.44
CA LEU A 18 1.06 12.63 31.17
C LEU A 18 0.85 12.57 32.69
N PRO A 19 0.35 13.63 33.38
CA PRO A 19 0.13 13.56 34.83
C PRO A 19 -0.96 12.55 35.25
N ARG A 20 -1.89 12.21 34.35
CA ARG A 20 -3.01 11.29 34.58
C ARG A 20 -2.82 9.92 33.91
N GLN A 21 -1.66 9.66 33.33
CA GLN A 21 -1.44 8.47 32.49
C GLN A 21 -1.77 7.15 33.22
N ALA A 22 -1.38 7.01 34.49
CA ALA A 22 -1.66 5.79 35.26
C ALA A 22 -3.16 5.62 35.57
N GLU A 23 -3.87 6.72 35.84
CA GLU A 23 -5.32 6.73 36.04
C GLU A 23 -6.04 6.32 34.75
N LEU A 24 -5.67 6.96 33.63
CA LEU A 24 -6.24 6.68 32.32
C LEU A 24 -5.93 5.25 31.85
N GLN A 25 -4.73 4.72 32.15
CA GLN A 25 -4.41 3.32 31.88
C GLN A 25 -5.34 2.38 32.66
N ALA A 26 -5.49 2.60 33.97
CA ALA A 26 -6.35 1.77 34.80
C ALA A 26 -7.82 1.83 34.36
N GLU A 27 -8.31 3.01 33.99
CA GLU A 27 -9.66 3.18 33.44
C GLU A 27 -9.80 2.45 32.10
N ALA A 28 -8.84 2.59 31.19
CA ALA A 28 -8.89 2.02 29.85
C ALA A 28 -8.98 0.48 29.85
N GLU A 29 -8.47 -0.19 30.89
CA GLU A 29 -8.62 -1.65 31.08
C GLU A 29 -10.06 -2.08 31.38
N THR A 30 -10.87 -1.19 31.96
CA THR A 30 -12.25 -1.47 32.39
C THR A 30 -13.30 -1.08 31.37
N LEU A 31 -12.99 -0.12 30.50
CA LEU A 31 -13.92 0.37 29.48
C LEU A 31 -14.08 -0.65 28.34
N LYS A 32 -15.21 -0.55 27.65
CA LYS A 32 -15.40 -1.28 26.39
C LYS A 32 -14.42 -0.75 25.35
N ALA A 33 -13.78 -1.66 24.61
CA ALA A 33 -12.73 -1.31 23.66
C ALA A 33 -13.19 -1.42 22.20
N LEU A 34 -12.84 -0.42 21.40
CA LEU A 34 -12.91 -0.42 19.95
C LEU A 34 -11.50 -0.63 19.38
N THR A 35 -11.30 -1.74 18.66
CA THR A 35 -10.06 -1.96 17.93
C THR A 35 -10.06 -1.16 16.64
N LEU A 36 -9.01 -0.37 16.43
CA LEU A 36 -8.90 0.58 15.34
C LEU A 36 -8.41 -0.07 14.04
N THR A 37 -8.81 0.52 12.90
CA THR A 37 -8.22 0.20 11.59
C THR A 37 -6.85 0.87 11.43
N GLU A 38 -6.07 0.46 10.43
CA GLU A 38 -4.78 1.09 10.11
C GLU A 38 -4.91 2.59 9.80
N ARG A 39 -5.99 3.00 9.11
CA ARG A 39 -6.27 4.42 8.84
C ARG A 39 -6.57 5.18 10.13
N HIS A 40 -7.41 4.62 11.00
CA HIS A 40 -7.72 5.23 12.29
C HIS A 40 -6.50 5.34 13.19
N LEU A 41 -5.57 4.38 13.15
CA LEU A 41 -4.32 4.47 13.91
C LEU A 41 -3.43 5.62 13.44
N CYS A 42 -3.27 5.80 12.11
CA CYS A 42 -2.51 6.93 11.56
C CYS A 42 -3.14 8.27 11.99
N ASP A 43 -4.47 8.36 11.94
CA ASP A 43 -5.19 9.57 12.34
C ASP A 43 -5.05 9.81 13.84
N LEU A 44 -5.28 8.78 14.66
CA LEU A 44 -5.14 8.83 16.10
C LEU A 44 -3.75 9.32 16.50
N GLU A 45 -2.69 8.76 15.91
CA GLU A 45 -1.31 9.17 16.21
C GLU A 45 -1.09 10.68 16.01
N LEU A 46 -1.60 11.22 14.90
CA LEU A 46 -1.46 12.64 14.57
C LEU A 46 -2.43 13.56 15.35
N ILE A 47 -3.55 13.04 15.85
CA ILE A 47 -4.37 13.76 16.81
C ILE A 47 -3.65 13.82 18.17
N LEU A 48 -3.23 12.68 18.70
CA LEU A 48 -2.64 12.58 20.04
C LEU A 48 -1.32 13.34 20.17
N ASN A 49 -0.50 13.38 19.12
CA ASN A 49 0.77 14.11 19.13
C ASN A 49 0.66 15.60 18.72
N GLY A 50 -0.53 16.08 18.37
CA GLY A 50 -0.79 17.46 17.96
C GLY A 50 -0.48 17.77 16.49
N GLY A 51 -0.14 16.77 15.67
CA GLY A 51 0.05 16.91 14.23
C GLY A 51 -1.18 17.49 13.51
N PHE A 52 -2.38 17.26 14.03
CA PHE A 52 -3.65 17.80 13.51
C PHE A 52 -4.21 19.00 14.29
N SER A 53 -3.43 19.66 15.16
CA SER A 53 -3.89 20.88 15.84
C SER A 53 -4.62 21.83 14.87
N PRO A 54 -5.80 22.38 15.25
CA PRO A 54 -6.34 22.44 16.60
C PRO A 54 -7.21 21.24 17.05
N ILE A 55 -7.43 20.22 16.23
CA ILE A 55 -8.31 19.12 16.66
C ILE A 55 -7.65 18.27 17.74
N GLU A 56 -8.45 17.83 18.70
CA GLU A 56 -8.06 17.01 19.86
C GLU A 56 -8.94 15.77 20.01
N GLY A 57 -9.54 15.34 18.89
CA GLY A 57 -10.56 14.31 18.82
C GLY A 57 -10.94 13.98 17.37
N PHE A 58 -11.76 12.95 17.19
CA PHE A 58 -12.43 12.68 15.91
C PHE A 58 -13.63 13.62 15.76
N LEU A 59 -13.90 14.07 14.52
CA LEU A 59 -14.87 15.14 14.28
C LEU A 59 -16.31 14.73 14.65
N ASN A 60 -16.94 15.55 15.49
CA ASN A 60 -18.39 15.55 15.66
C ASN A 60 -19.10 16.04 14.39
N GLU A 61 -20.41 15.86 14.32
CA GLU A 61 -21.22 16.16 13.13
C GLU A 61 -21.09 17.63 12.71
N LYS A 62 -21.00 18.54 13.68
CA LYS A 62 -20.89 19.98 13.42
C LYS A 62 -19.55 20.33 12.77
N ASP A 63 -18.45 19.83 13.32
CA ASP A 63 -17.11 20.03 12.76
C ASP A 63 -16.96 19.32 11.41
N TYR A 64 -17.47 18.10 11.29
CA TYR A 64 -17.47 17.34 10.05
C TYR A 64 -18.19 18.09 8.92
N ASN A 65 -19.41 18.57 9.17
CA ASN A 65 -20.19 19.29 8.15
C ASN A 65 -19.48 20.59 7.73
N GLY A 66 -18.93 21.34 8.69
CA GLY A 66 -18.13 22.53 8.40
C GLY A 66 -16.93 22.22 7.50
N VAL A 67 -16.22 21.13 7.79
CA VAL A 67 -15.02 20.73 7.02
C VAL A 67 -15.42 20.28 5.62
N VAL A 68 -16.44 19.44 5.49
CA VAL A 68 -16.94 18.96 4.20
C VAL A 68 -17.40 20.13 3.33
N GLU A 69 -18.14 21.09 3.86
CA GLU A 69 -18.73 22.17 3.07
C GLU A 69 -17.77 23.33 2.82
N THR A 70 -16.95 23.69 3.80
CA THR A 70 -16.23 24.99 3.82
C THR A 70 -14.74 24.90 4.16
N ASN A 71 -14.20 23.70 4.40
CA ASN A 71 -12.84 23.48 4.92
C ASN A 71 -12.59 24.12 6.30
N ARG A 72 -13.63 24.19 7.14
CA ARG A 72 -13.54 24.82 8.46
C ARG A 72 -14.19 23.98 9.55
N LEU A 73 -13.58 23.97 10.72
CA LEU A 73 -14.22 23.50 11.94
C LEU A 73 -15.34 24.45 12.35
N ALA A 74 -16.17 24.02 13.31
CA ALA A 74 -17.28 24.80 13.83
C ALA A 74 -16.88 26.12 14.51
N ASP A 75 -15.63 26.20 14.99
CA ASP A 75 -15.04 27.41 15.58
C ASP A 75 -14.42 28.35 14.52
N GLY A 76 -14.48 27.96 13.25
CA GLY A 76 -13.96 28.70 12.11
C GLY A 76 -12.54 28.33 11.70
N ALA A 77 -11.81 27.53 12.48
CA ALA A 77 -10.43 27.16 12.16
C ALA A 77 -10.35 26.31 10.89
N LEU A 78 -9.34 26.58 10.03
CA LEU A 78 -9.14 25.83 8.81
C LEU A 78 -8.75 24.36 9.07
N LEU A 79 -9.42 23.46 8.35
CA LEU A 79 -9.05 22.06 8.24
C LEU A 79 -9.50 21.54 6.86
N GLY A 80 -8.54 21.03 6.08
CA GLY A 80 -8.80 20.63 4.68
C GLY A 80 -9.44 19.25 4.52
N MET A 81 -9.42 18.38 5.54
CA MET A 81 -9.80 16.97 5.41
C MET A 81 -10.64 16.51 6.61
N PRO A 82 -11.76 15.79 6.41
CA PRO A 82 -12.53 15.21 7.51
C PRO A 82 -11.78 14.04 8.14
N ILE A 83 -11.69 14.02 9.47
CA ILE A 83 -10.96 13.02 10.27
C ILE A 83 -11.97 12.33 11.20
N ASN A 84 -12.49 11.20 10.74
CA ASN A 84 -13.65 10.56 11.35
C ASN A 84 -13.31 9.17 11.89
N LEU A 85 -13.99 8.77 12.96
CA LEU A 85 -13.99 7.41 13.47
C LEU A 85 -15.27 6.72 13.00
N ASP A 86 -15.13 5.78 12.08
CA ASP A 86 -16.27 5.06 11.48
C ASP A 86 -16.52 3.68 12.11
N VAL A 87 -17.80 3.38 12.36
CA VAL A 87 -18.28 2.12 12.96
C VAL A 87 -19.57 1.64 12.30
N ASP A 88 -19.86 0.35 12.40
CA ASP A 88 -21.14 -0.23 11.97
C ASP A 88 -22.14 -0.30 13.15
N GLN A 89 -23.41 -0.54 12.82
CA GLN A 89 -24.49 -0.62 13.80
C GLN A 89 -24.24 -1.71 14.87
N GLU A 90 -23.71 -2.86 14.44
CA GLU A 90 -23.39 -3.97 15.35
C GLU A 90 -22.35 -3.53 16.40
N THR A 91 -21.32 -2.81 15.97
CA THR A 91 -20.30 -2.25 16.86
C THR A 91 -20.88 -1.22 17.82
N ILE A 92 -21.78 -0.34 17.34
CA ILE A 92 -22.48 0.65 18.19
C ILE A 92 -23.25 -0.06 19.30
N ASP A 93 -24.03 -1.07 18.96
CA ASP A 93 -24.89 -1.78 19.90
C ASP A 93 -24.05 -2.58 20.91
N LYS A 94 -23.07 -3.34 20.42
CA LYS A 94 -22.15 -4.16 21.23
C LYS A 94 -21.36 -3.30 22.22
N LEU A 95 -20.81 -2.19 21.75
CA LEU A 95 -20.00 -1.29 22.56
C LEU A 95 -20.83 -0.25 23.33
N SER A 96 -22.14 -0.22 23.12
CA SER A 96 -23.07 0.76 23.71
C SER A 96 -22.62 2.20 23.49
N ILE A 97 -22.18 2.49 22.26
CA ILE A 97 -21.69 3.81 21.85
C ILE A 97 -22.88 4.78 21.77
N LYS A 98 -22.81 5.85 22.56
CA LYS A 98 -23.81 6.92 22.63
C LYS A 98 -23.18 8.18 23.23
N PRO A 99 -23.76 9.38 23.06
CA PRO A 99 -23.28 10.59 23.71
C PRO A 99 -22.99 10.40 25.21
N GLY A 100 -21.81 10.84 25.64
CA GLY A 100 -21.29 10.70 27.01
C GLY A 100 -20.63 9.34 27.32
N ALA A 101 -20.72 8.34 26.43
CA ALA A 101 -20.00 7.09 26.61
C ALA A 101 -18.49 7.30 26.50
N ARG A 102 -17.73 6.58 27.34
CA ARG A 102 -16.27 6.50 27.27
C ARG A 102 -15.89 5.12 26.78
N ILE A 103 -15.06 5.06 25.73
CA ILE A 103 -14.57 3.81 25.15
C ILE A 103 -13.05 3.86 25.00
N THR A 104 -12.41 2.70 25.11
CA THR A 104 -10.97 2.57 24.86
C THR A 104 -10.72 2.37 23.38
N LEU A 105 -9.77 3.11 22.81
CA LEU A 105 -9.28 2.88 21.45
C LEU A 105 -8.05 1.98 21.50
N ARG A 106 -8.11 0.84 20.81
CA ARG A 106 -7.11 -0.22 20.90
C ARG A 106 -6.37 -0.43 19.59
N ASP A 107 -5.07 -0.68 19.69
CA ASP A 107 -4.24 -1.06 18.56
C ASP A 107 -4.53 -2.50 18.11
N PHE A 108 -4.75 -2.72 16.83
CA PHE A 108 -4.98 -4.08 16.30
C PHE A 108 -3.69 -4.92 16.23
N ARG A 109 -2.52 -4.28 16.33
CA ARG A 109 -1.21 -4.90 16.10
C ARG A 109 -0.66 -5.57 17.35
N ASP A 110 -0.87 -4.96 18.51
CA ASP A 110 -0.33 -5.42 19.81
C ASP A 110 -1.35 -5.34 20.97
N GLU A 111 -2.62 -5.06 20.65
CA GLU A 111 -3.73 -4.96 21.61
C GLU A 111 -3.60 -3.88 22.69
N ARG A 112 -2.65 -2.93 22.53
CA ARG A 112 -2.46 -1.86 23.51
C ARG A 112 -3.60 -0.85 23.52
N ASN A 113 -3.96 -0.40 24.71
CA ASN A 113 -4.93 0.67 24.92
C ASN A 113 -4.25 2.02 24.64
N LEU A 114 -4.63 2.71 23.57
CA LEU A 114 -3.94 3.91 23.09
C LEU A 114 -4.55 5.21 23.64
N ALA A 115 -5.87 5.28 23.70
CA ALA A 115 -6.60 6.46 24.14
C ALA A 115 -7.96 6.10 24.74
N ILE A 116 -8.49 6.98 25.58
CA ILE A 116 -9.90 6.97 25.96
C ILE A 116 -10.61 8.02 25.10
N PHE A 117 -11.72 7.61 24.49
CA PHE A 117 -12.53 8.45 23.63
C PHE A 117 -13.88 8.71 24.29
N THR A 118 -14.19 9.98 24.52
CA THR A 118 -15.48 10.43 25.07
C THR A 118 -16.39 10.87 23.94
N VAL A 119 -17.45 10.11 23.71
CA VAL A 119 -18.38 10.29 22.60
C VAL A 119 -19.22 11.55 22.80
N GLU A 120 -19.24 12.43 21.80
CA GLU A 120 -20.10 13.60 21.73
C GLU A 120 -21.37 13.30 20.93
N ASP A 121 -21.23 12.68 19.76
CA ASP A 121 -22.34 12.29 18.89
C ASP A 121 -22.04 11.01 18.09
N VAL A 122 -23.12 10.46 17.53
CA VAL A 122 -23.11 9.33 16.60
C VAL A 122 -24.04 9.70 15.47
N TYR A 123 -23.52 9.81 14.25
CA TYR A 123 -24.28 10.32 13.11
C TYR A 123 -24.01 9.51 11.86
N LYS A 124 -24.98 9.53 10.93
CA LYS A 124 -24.86 8.85 9.64
C LYS A 124 -24.52 9.89 8.56
N PRO A 125 -23.28 9.92 8.04
CA PRO A 125 -22.87 10.90 7.05
C PRO A 125 -23.53 10.64 5.69
N ASP A 126 -23.76 11.72 4.93
CA ASP A 126 -24.01 11.60 3.49
C ASP A 126 -22.66 11.40 2.75
N LYS A 127 -22.31 10.13 2.53
CA LYS A 127 -21.07 9.74 1.84
C LYS A 127 -20.99 10.23 0.39
N VAL A 128 -22.13 10.42 -0.29
CA VAL A 128 -22.15 10.94 -1.67
C VAL A 128 -21.77 12.42 -1.66
N LYS A 129 -22.32 13.18 -0.71
CA LYS A 129 -21.94 14.58 -0.48
C LYS A 129 -20.47 14.70 -0.09
N GLU A 130 -19.98 13.86 0.83
CA GLU A 130 -18.56 13.82 1.22
C GLU A 130 -17.67 13.57 0.00
N ALA A 131 -18.00 12.55 -0.82
CA ALA A 131 -17.22 12.21 -2.01
C ALA A 131 -17.09 13.41 -2.97
N LYS A 132 -18.23 14.04 -3.30
CA LYS A 132 -18.27 15.17 -4.24
C LYS A 132 -17.56 16.41 -3.70
N LEU A 133 -17.80 16.79 -2.45
CA LEU A 133 -17.27 18.03 -1.91
C LEU A 133 -15.81 17.92 -1.45
N VAL A 134 -15.40 16.76 -0.94
CA VAL A 134 -14.04 16.54 -0.41
C VAL A 134 -13.09 16.02 -1.50
N PHE A 135 -13.51 15.03 -2.27
CA PHE A 135 -12.68 14.40 -3.31
C PHE A 135 -12.96 14.93 -4.72
N GLY A 136 -13.94 15.82 -4.89
CA GLY A 136 -14.26 16.44 -6.18
C GLY A 136 -15.04 15.54 -7.14
N SER A 137 -15.32 14.28 -6.77
CA SER A 137 -16.07 13.32 -7.59
C SER A 137 -16.65 12.18 -6.75
N ASP A 138 -17.64 11.47 -7.27
CA ASP A 138 -18.15 10.19 -6.76
C ASP A 138 -17.61 8.98 -7.56
N ASP A 139 -16.49 9.17 -8.26
CA ASP A 139 -15.83 8.15 -9.08
C ASP A 139 -15.00 7.18 -8.21
N ASP A 140 -15.29 5.88 -8.30
CA ASP A 140 -14.62 4.83 -7.53
C ASP A 140 -13.18 4.55 -7.99
N THR A 141 -12.74 5.14 -9.11
CA THR A 141 -11.32 5.18 -9.47
C THR A 141 -10.50 6.09 -8.55
N HIS A 142 -11.14 7.05 -7.87
CA HIS A 142 -10.49 7.85 -6.84
C HIS A 142 -10.28 7.01 -5.56
N PRO A 143 -9.05 6.81 -5.07
CA PRO A 143 -8.78 5.95 -3.91
C PRO A 143 -9.52 6.35 -2.63
N GLY A 144 -9.63 7.65 -2.35
CA GLY A 144 -10.43 8.19 -1.24
C GLY A 144 -11.92 7.82 -1.32
N VAL A 145 -12.55 8.01 -2.49
CA VAL A 145 -13.95 7.65 -2.76
C VAL A 145 -14.15 6.14 -2.66
N LYS A 146 -13.25 5.35 -3.27
CA LYS A 146 -13.31 3.88 -3.17
C LYS A 146 -13.30 3.43 -1.72
N TYR A 147 -12.40 3.96 -0.90
CA TYR A 147 -12.34 3.63 0.53
C TYR A 147 -13.64 4.02 1.25
N LEU A 148 -14.17 5.22 0.99
CA LEU A 148 -15.37 5.74 1.64
C LEU A 148 -16.59 4.82 1.44
N PHE A 149 -16.75 4.25 0.25
CA PHE A 149 -17.88 3.37 -0.08
C PHE A 149 -17.62 1.89 0.17
N SER A 150 -16.38 1.40 0.05
CA SER A 150 -16.08 -0.04 0.14
C SER A 150 -15.47 -0.49 1.47
N THR A 151 -14.97 0.43 2.29
CA THR A 151 -14.24 0.10 3.52
C THR A 151 -14.78 0.85 4.73
N ALA A 152 -15.00 2.17 4.63
CA ALA A 152 -15.53 2.95 5.73
C ALA A 152 -16.94 2.48 6.11
N LYS A 153 -17.21 2.37 7.39
CA LYS A 153 -18.50 1.95 7.95
C LYS A 153 -19.57 3.04 7.86
N ASP A 154 -20.78 2.71 8.28
CA ASP A 154 -21.98 3.50 7.99
C ASP A 154 -22.20 4.69 8.91
N PHE A 155 -21.62 4.68 10.11
CA PHE A 155 -21.78 5.74 11.11
C PHE A 155 -20.43 6.34 11.47
N TYR A 156 -20.41 7.64 11.72
CA TYR A 156 -19.28 8.33 12.32
C TYR A 156 -19.58 8.64 13.78
N VAL A 157 -18.54 8.57 14.60
CA VAL A 157 -18.60 8.89 16.03
C VAL A 157 -17.65 10.04 16.31
N GLY A 158 -18.21 11.18 16.73
CA GLY A 158 -17.46 12.35 17.13
C GLY A 158 -17.15 12.35 18.61
N GLY A 159 -16.03 12.95 18.99
CA GLY A 159 -15.67 13.04 20.40
C GLY A 159 -14.23 13.43 20.68
N LYS A 160 -13.94 13.67 21.95
CA LYS A 160 -12.60 14.08 22.43
C LYS A 160 -11.79 12.90 22.91
N LEU A 161 -10.48 13.02 22.77
CA LEU A 161 -9.52 12.00 23.17
C LEU A 161 -8.76 12.40 24.43
N GLU A 162 -8.45 11.40 25.25
CA GLU A 162 -7.45 11.42 26.31
C GLU A 162 -6.37 10.37 25.98
N ALA A 163 -5.11 10.78 25.97
CA ALA A 163 -3.99 9.94 25.59
C ALA A 163 -3.59 8.98 26.73
N VAL A 164 -3.49 7.69 26.43
CA VAL A 164 -3.09 6.64 27.38
C VAL A 164 -1.69 6.14 27.06
N ASN A 165 -1.46 5.67 25.84
CA ASN A 165 -0.18 5.16 25.35
C ASN A 165 0.12 5.69 23.96
N ARG A 166 1.42 5.87 23.68
CA ARG A 166 1.90 6.07 22.31
C ARG A 166 1.72 4.79 21.51
N LEU A 167 1.51 4.92 20.21
CA LEU A 167 1.60 3.80 19.29
C LEU A 167 3.04 3.29 19.28
N GLU A 168 3.20 1.97 19.34
CA GLU A 168 4.51 1.36 19.15
C GLU A 168 4.82 1.25 17.66
N HIS A 169 6.05 1.64 17.32
CA HIS A 169 6.65 1.42 16.02
C HIS A 169 7.99 0.73 16.25
N TYR A 170 8.38 -0.17 15.36
CA TYR A 170 9.65 -0.92 15.48
C TYR A 170 10.65 -0.56 14.38
N ASP A 171 10.23 0.27 13.42
CA ASP A 171 10.99 0.66 12.25
C ASP A 171 11.40 2.14 12.30
N PHE A 172 12.67 2.39 12.01
CA PHE A 172 13.22 3.74 11.83
C PHE A 172 12.91 4.71 12.97
N LEU A 173 13.00 4.25 14.22
CA LEU A 173 12.70 5.06 15.41
C LEU A 173 13.51 6.36 15.47
N ASP A 174 14.74 6.34 14.94
CA ASP A 174 15.62 7.50 14.80
C ASP A 174 15.08 8.59 13.88
N LEU A 175 14.10 8.26 13.03
CA LEU A 175 13.52 9.15 12.04
C LEU A 175 12.04 9.49 12.32
N ARG A 176 11.40 8.91 13.33
CA ARG A 176 10.01 9.21 13.69
C ARG A 176 10.01 10.32 14.72
N PHE A 177 9.43 11.47 14.37
CA PHE A 177 9.37 12.63 15.24
C PHE A 177 7.93 13.08 15.45
N THR A 178 7.55 13.29 16.70
CA THR A 178 6.37 14.09 17.04
C THR A 178 6.61 15.57 16.66
N PRO A 179 5.55 16.38 16.52
CA PRO A 179 5.67 17.83 16.38
C PRO A 179 6.56 18.48 17.45
N SER A 180 6.42 18.08 18.72
CA SER A 180 7.21 18.59 19.84
C SER A 180 8.69 18.25 19.70
N GLU A 181 9.03 17.01 19.38
CA GLU A 181 10.42 16.56 19.18
C GLU A 181 11.06 17.25 17.97
N LEU A 182 10.33 17.41 16.85
CA LEU A 182 10.88 18.05 15.65
C LEU A 182 11.12 19.55 15.86
N ARG A 183 10.22 20.24 16.57
CA ARG A 183 10.40 21.64 16.99
C ARG A 183 11.63 21.79 17.89
N ALA A 184 11.82 20.89 18.84
CA ALA A 184 13.02 20.87 19.69
C ALA A 184 14.29 20.60 18.87
N HIS A 185 14.21 19.70 17.88
CA HIS A 185 15.31 19.42 16.96
C HIS A 185 15.71 20.65 16.14
N PHE A 186 14.75 21.38 15.56
CA PHE A 186 15.04 22.63 14.86
C PHE A 186 15.69 23.67 15.76
N ASN A 187 15.20 23.84 16.98
CA ASN A 187 15.82 24.75 17.95
C ASN A 187 17.26 24.33 18.29
N LYS A 188 17.52 23.03 18.49
CA LYS A 188 18.86 22.49 18.75
C LYS A 188 19.85 22.77 17.60
N LEU A 189 19.38 22.69 16.36
CA LEU A 189 20.19 23.01 15.18
C LEU A 189 20.26 24.51 14.85
N GLY A 190 19.57 25.36 15.61
CA GLY A 190 19.47 26.79 15.33
C GLY A 190 18.64 27.13 14.08
N TRP A 191 17.83 26.20 13.58
CA TRP A 191 17.02 26.38 12.38
C TRP A 191 15.82 27.29 12.66
N GLN A 192 15.75 28.44 11.97
CA GLN A 192 14.63 29.38 12.06
C GLN A 192 13.66 29.23 10.88
N LYS A 193 14.20 29.07 9.66
CA LYS A 193 13.42 28.82 8.45
C LYS A 193 13.63 27.38 7.99
N VAL A 194 12.52 26.67 7.82
CA VAL A 194 12.46 25.28 7.37
C VAL A 194 11.43 25.15 6.27
N VAL A 195 11.86 24.62 5.12
CA VAL A 195 11.02 24.26 3.97
C VAL A 195 10.75 22.76 4.04
N ALA A 196 9.49 22.39 4.24
CA ALA A 196 9.06 21.00 4.26
C ALA A 196 8.71 20.49 2.86
N PHE A 197 9.15 19.27 2.56
CA PHE A 197 8.88 18.56 1.33
C PHE A 197 8.05 17.30 1.61
N GLN A 198 6.83 17.27 1.09
CA GLN A 198 5.95 16.10 1.10
C GLN A 198 6.37 15.12 0.01
N THR A 199 6.42 13.83 0.33
CA THR A 199 6.48 12.80 -0.70
C THR A 199 5.94 11.45 -0.20
N ARG A 200 5.38 10.69 -1.14
CA ARG A 200 5.04 9.27 -1.01
C ARG A 200 5.83 8.39 -2.00
N ASN A 201 6.71 9.00 -2.79
CA ASN A 201 7.48 8.36 -3.84
C ASN A 201 8.99 8.38 -3.52
N PRO A 202 9.79 7.49 -4.13
CA PRO A 202 11.25 7.63 -4.14
C PRO A 202 11.68 9.02 -4.63
N MET A 203 12.71 9.58 -4.01
CA MET A 203 13.29 10.84 -4.46
C MET A 203 14.46 10.60 -5.41
N HIS A 204 14.38 11.24 -6.56
CA HIS A 204 15.41 11.27 -7.62
C HIS A 204 16.11 12.64 -7.69
N ARG A 205 17.04 12.83 -8.64
CA ARG A 205 17.83 14.07 -8.77
C ARG A 205 16.96 15.31 -8.91
N ALA A 206 15.91 15.27 -9.73
CA ALA A 206 14.95 16.37 -9.87
C ALA A 206 14.39 16.85 -8.51
N HIS A 207 14.06 15.93 -7.61
CA HIS A 207 13.53 16.25 -6.27
C HIS A 207 14.61 16.85 -5.35
N ARG A 208 15.85 16.36 -5.46
CA ARG A 208 17.00 16.94 -4.75
C ARG A 208 17.24 18.37 -5.21
N GLU A 209 17.31 18.62 -6.52
CA GLU A 209 17.53 19.97 -7.06
C GLU A 209 16.40 20.93 -6.67
N LEU A 210 15.15 20.45 -6.76
CA LEU A 210 13.96 21.18 -6.33
C LEU A 210 14.09 21.66 -4.88
N THR A 211 14.37 20.74 -3.95
CA THR A 211 14.42 21.07 -2.52
C THR A 211 15.62 21.96 -2.19
N VAL A 212 16.77 21.76 -2.84
CA VAL A 212 17.94 22.64 -2.70
C VAL A 212 17.65 24.04 -3.24
N ARG A 213 16.96 24.16 -4.37
CA ARG A 213 16.56 25.44 -4.96
C ARG A 213 15.57 26.18 -4.04
N ALA A 214 14.59 25.47 -3.49
CA ALA A 214 13.64 26.03 -2.52
C ALA A 214 14.35 26.53 -1.25
N ALA A 215 15.28 25.74 -0.71
CA ALA A 215 16.11 26.12 0.43
C ALA A 215 16.91 27.39 0.17
N ARG A 216 17.59 27.47 -0.98
CA ARG A 216 18.40 28.64 -1.37
C ARG A 216 17.53 29.90 -1.58
N SER A 217 16.40 29.79 -2.28
CA SER A 217 15.54 30.94 -2.57
C SER A 217 14.87 31.50 -1.32
N GLN A 218 14.51 30.63 -0.36
CA GLN A 218 13.89 31.04 0.90
C GLN A 218 14.89 31.29 2.04
N GLN A 219 16.20 31.06 1.80
CA GLN A 219 17.26 31.07 2.81
C GLN A 219 16.88 30.20 4.02
N ALA A 220 16.51 28.96 3.74
CA ALA A 220 15.93 28.01 4.69
C ALA A 220 16.66 26.67 4.66
N ASN A 221 16.49 25.88 5.71
CA ASN A 221 16.88 24.47 5.73
C ASN A 221 15.77 23.59 5.16
N VAL A 222 16.10 22.34 4.82
CA VAL A 222 15.16 21.38 4.22
C VAL A 222 14.70 20.37 5.26
N LEU A 223 13.39 20.19 5.36
CA LEU A 223 12.79 19.02 6.00
C LEU A 223 12.24 18.09 4.91
N ILE A 224 12.91 16.97 4.69
CA ILE A 224 12.37 15.88 3.88
C ILE A 224 11.40 15.11 4.79
N GLN A 225 10.10 15.27 4.55
CA GLN A 225 9.07 14.71 5.43
C GLN A 225 8.19 13.69 4.69
N PRO A 226 8.70 12.49 4.38
CA PRO A 226 7.94 11.52 3.62
C PRO A 226 6.83 10.87 4.46
N VAL A 227 5.76 10.46 3.80
CA VAL A 227 4.67 9.70 4.44
C VAL A 227 5.04 8.22 4.55
N VAL A 228 4.85 7.63 5.72
CA VAL A 228 5.09 6.20 6.00
C VAL A 228 3.87 5.46 6.55
N GLY A 229 2.74 6.14 6.71
CA GLY A 229 1.44 5.48 6.86
C GLY A 229 0.87 5.05 5.51
N LEU A 230 -0.45 5.08 5.38
CA LEU A 230 -1.13 4.72 4.12
C LEU A 230 -0.84 5.72 3.00
N THR A 231 -0.43 5.22 1.83
CA THR A 231 -0.21 6.01 0.61
C THR A 231 -1.14 5.56 -0.53
N LYS A 232 -0.82 5.87 -1.79
CA LYS A 232 -1.63 5.42 -2.92
C LYS A 232 -1.44 3.90 -3.11
N PRO A 233 -2.52 3.13 -3.35
CA PRO A 233 -2.40 1.71 -3.70
C PRO A 233 -1.46 1.50 -4.89
N GLY A 234 -0.53 0.54 -4.75
CA GLY A 234 0.48 0.22 -5.76
C GLY A 234 1.75 1.08 -5.72
N ASP A 235 1.87 1.99 -4.74
CA ASP A 235 3.14 2.66 -4.46
C ASP A 235 4.18 1.67 -3.91
N ILE A 236 5.46 2.04 -4.04
CA ILE A 236 6.57 1.31 -3.44
C ILE A 236 6.42 1.34 -1.91
N ASP A 237 6.69 0.21 -1.25
CA ASP A 237 6.61 0.07 0.20
C ASP A 237 7.48 1.11 0.93
N HIS A 238 7.07 1.50 2.14
CA HIS A 238 7.75 2.57 2.85
C HIS A 238 9.16 2.19 3.30
N PHE A 239 9.47 0.92 3.58
CA PHE A 239 10.83 0.50 3.95
C PHE A 239 11.83 0.77 2.83
N THR A 240 11.45 0.46 1.60
CA THR A 240 12.23 0.76 0.39
C THR A 240 12.35 2.26 0.18
N ARG A 241 11.26 3.01 0.32
CA ARG A 241 11.30 4.48 0.20
C ARG A 241 12.20 5.12 1.25
N VAL A 242 12.13 4.69 2.51
CA VAL A 242 12.99 5.20 3.58
C VAL A 242 14.47 4.90 3.33
N ARG A 243 14.79 3.69 2.85
CA ARG A 243 16.16 3.37 2.40
C ARG A 243 16.62 4.27 1.25
N VAL A 244 15.73 4.59 0.30
CA VAL A 244 16.02 5.58 -0.77
C VAL A 244 16.30 6.96 -0.18
N TYR A 245 15.48 7.45 0.76
CA TYR A 245 15.71 8.76 1.36
C TYR A 245 17.02 8.81 2.15
N LYS A 246 17.35 7.75 2.91
CA LYS A 246 18.64 7.61 3.60
C LYS A 246 19.81 7.60 2.61
N ALA A 247 19.69 6.89 1.49
CA ALA A 247 20.72 6.86 0.43
C ALA A 247 20.89 8.21 -0.27
N LEU A 248 19.81 9.00 -0.40
CA LEU A 248 19.84 10.32 -1.02
C LEU A 248 20.41 11.41 -0.10
N LEU A 249 20.23 11.30 1.22
CA LEU A 249 20.55 12.36 2.18
C LEU A 249 22.00 12.89 2.08
N PRO A 250 23.05 12.07 1.86
CA PRO A 250 24.43 12.54 1.65
C PRO A 250 24.64 13.41 0.42
N ARG A 251 23.65 13.50 -0.50
CA ARG A 251 23.70 14.38 -1.68
C ARG A 251 23.28 15.82 -1.38
N TYR A 252 22.83 16.11 -0.17
CA TYR A 252 22.63 17.48 0.30
C TYR A 252 23.92 18.05 0.87
N PRO A 253 24.15 19.37 0.78
CA PRO A 253 25.20 20.03 1.55
C PRO A 253 25.09 19.67 3.04
N ASN A 254 26.24 19.45 3.70
CA ASN A 254 26.27 19.02 5.10
C ASN A 254 25.46 19.96 6.00
N GLY A 255 24.53 19.39 6.77
CA GLY A 255 23.69 20.13 7.71
C GLY A 255 22.52 20.91 7.09
N MET A 256 22.28 20.83 5.77
CA MET A 256 21.18 21.55 5.11
C MET A 256 19.82 20.85 5.24
N ALA A 257 19.80 19.51 5.34
CA ALA A 257 18.58 18.72 5.26
C ALA A 257 18.44 17.75 6.45
N ALA A 258 17.21 17.57 6.92
CA ALA A 258 16.82 16.57 7.91
C ALA A 258 15.71 15.68 7.34
N LEU A 259 15.71 14.42 7.74
CA LEU A 259 14.71 13.42 7.35
C LEU A 259 13.83 13.10 8.57
N ALA A 260 12.52 13.29 8.46
CA ALA A 260 11.55 12.96 9.51
C ALA A 260 10.32 12.27 8.91
N LEU A 261 10.03 11.06 9.35
CA LEU A 261 8.91 10.26 8.84
C LEU A 261 7.59 10.78 9.40
N LEU A 262 6.56 10.85 8.55
CA LEU A 262 5.22 11.28 8.93
C LEU A 262 4.25 10.08 8.85
N PRO A 263 3.63 9.65 9.96
CA PRO A 263 2.68 8.52 10.00
C PRO A 263 1.28 8.94 9.50
N LEU A 264 1.23 9.63 8.37
CA LEU A 264 -0.03 10.09 7.77
C LEU A 264 -0.69 8.98 6.94
N ALA A 265 -2.01 8.85 7.05
CA ALA A 265 -2.80 8.14 6.05
C ALA A 265 -3.28 9.14 4.98
N MET A 266 -2.66 9.12 3.80
CA MET A 266 -3.06 9.97 2.68
C MET A 266 -4.44 9.56 2.15
N ARG A 267 -5.22 10.54 1.69
CA ARG A 267 -6.54 10.32 1.09
C ARG A 267 -6.51 10.43 -0.43
N MET A 268 -5.39 10.90 -0.97
CA MET A 268 -5.23 11.32 -2.35
C MET A 268 -6.22 12.43 -2.74
N GLY A 269 -6.59 13.30 -1.80
CA GLY A 269 -7.59 14.36 -1.96
C GLY A 269 -7.06 15.66 -2.57
N GLY A 270 -5.98 15.59 -3.36
CA GLY A 270 -5.47 16.69 -4.18
C GLY A 270 -5.40 18.04 -3.46
N PRO A 271 -6.15 19.07 -3.91
CA PRO A 271 -6.11 20.40 -3.31
C PRO A 271 -6.43 20.45 -1.82
N ARG A 272 -7.50 19.76 -1.38
CA ARG A 272 -7.90 19.73 0.03
C ARG A 272 -6.85 19.05 0.91
N GLU A 273 -6.21 18.01 0.39
CA GLU A 273 -5.10 17.35 1.06
C GLU A 273 -3.82 18.21 1.06
N ALA A 274 -3.59 19.06 0.07
CA ALA A 274 -2.49 20.03 0.09
C ALA A 274 -2.69 21.09 1.19
N LEU A 275 -3.92 21.58 1.37
CA LEU A 275 -4.30 22.47 2.48
C LEU A 275 -4.04 21.78 3.83
N TRP A 276 -4.47 20.53 3.96
CA TRP A 276 -4.24 19.73 5.16
C TRP A 276 -2.76 19.47 5.43
N HIS A 277 -1.97 19.15 4.40
CA HIS A 277 -0.53 18.99 4.53
C HIS A 277 0.16 20.27 5.03
N ALA A 278 -0.25 21.45 4.55
CA ALA A 278 0.31 22.72 5.02
C ALA A 278 0.07 22.90 6.54
N ILE A 279 -1.13 22.60 7.02
CA ILE A 279 -1.48 22.61 8.46
C ILE A 279 -0.60 21.63 9.24
N ILE A 280 -0.48 20.38 8.78
CA ILE A 280 0.34 19.35 9.44
C ILE A 280 1.79 19.83 9.55
N ARG A 281 2.36 20.39 8.47
CA ARG A 281 3.75 20.86 8.44
C ARG A 281 3.97 22.06 9.33
N LYS A 282 3.01 22.98 9.38
CA LYS A 282 2.99 24.07 10.35
C LYS A 282 3.01 23.55 11.78
N ASN A 283 2.17 22.56 12.09
CA ASN A 283 2.14 21.93 13.42
C ASN A 283 3.48 21.27 13.77
N HIS A 284 4.17 20.67 12.79
CA HIS A 284 5.53 20.14 12.95
C HIS A 284 6.64 21.22 12.97
N GLY A 285 6.29 22.50 12.87
CA GLY A 285 7.21 23.63 13.00
C GLY A 285 7.81 24.13 11.69
N ALA A 286 7.38 23.62 10.52
CA ALA A 286 7.84 24.16 9.25
C ALA A 286 7.30 25.58 9.01
N THR A 287 8.15 26.43 8.44
CA THR A 287 7.81 27.81 8.05
C THR A 287 7.34 27.94 6.61
N HIS A 288 7.78 26.98 5.78
CA HIS A 288 7.52 26.96 4.36
C HIS A 288 7.11 25.54 3.97
N PHE A 289 6.25 25.41 2.96
CA PHE A 289 5.80 24.13 2.46
C PHE A 289 5.80 24.11 0.94
N ILE A 290 6.47 23.13 0.34
CA ILE A 290 6.48 22.98 -1.11
C ILE A 290 5.16 22.35 -1.56
N VAL A 291 4.51 22.99 -2.53
CA VAL A 291 3.34 22.45 -3.23
C VAL A 291 3.69 22.35 -4.71
N GLY A 292 3.81 21.11 -5.20
CA GLY A 292 4.21 20.84 -6.58
C GLY A 292 3.02 20.66 -7.53
N ARG A 293 3.32 20.27 -8.77
CA ARG A 293 2.35 19.80 -9.76
C ARG A 293 1.64 18.54 -9.26
N ASP A 294 0.32 18.48 -9.41
CA ASP A 294 -0.53 17.32 -9.07
C ASP A 294 -0.33 16.86 -7.60
N HIS A 295 -0.19 17.82 -6.69
CA HIS A 295 0.12 17.54 -5.28
C HIS A 295 -0.99 16.72 -4.63
N ALA A 296 -0.62 15.56 -4.08
CA ALA A 296 -1.56 14.58 -3.51
C ALA A 296 -2.65 14.10 -4.49
N GLY A 297 -2.40 14.20 -5.81
CA GLY A 297 -3.32 13.70 -6.82
C GLY A 297 -3.27 12.18 -7.01
N PRO A 298 -4.41 11.52 -7.27
CA PRO A 298 -4.47 10.10 -7.59
C PRO A 298 -4.19 9.80 -9.07
N GLY A 299 -4.02 10.82 -9.91
CA GLY A 299 -3.82 10.66 -11.35
C GLY A 299 -5.14 10.66 -12.12
N LYS A 300 -5.33 9.67 -13.00
CA LYS A 300 -6.43 9.65 -13.97
C LYS A 300 -7.61 8.78 -13.55
N ASN A 301 -8.80 9.21 -13.96
CA ASN A 301 -10.06 8.51 -13.81
C ASN A 301 -10.30 7.49 -14.95
N LYS A 302 -11.47 6.84 -14.94
CA LYS A 302 -11.89 5.84 -15.94
C LYS A 302 -11.93 6.36 -17.39
N ASP A 303 -12.16 7.66 -17.58
CA ASP A 303 -12.20 8.31 -18.90
C ASP A 303 -10.81 8.82 -19.34
N GLY A 304 -9.75 8.54 -18.57
CA GLY A 304 -8.39 8.97 -18.85
C GLY A 304 -8.10 10.45 -18.57
N LYS A 305 -9.00 11.14 -17.85
CA LYS A 305 -8.84 12.54 -17.40
C LYS A 305 -8.26 12.58 -15.99
N ASP A 306 -7.43 13.56 -15.70
CA ASP A 306 -6.90 13.76 -14.35
C ASP A 306 -8.03 14.13 -13.37
N HIS A 307 -8.01 13.58 -12.15
CA HIS A 307 -9.01 13.88 -11.11
C HIS A 307 -8.96 15.35 -10.67
N TYR A 308 -7.77 15.96 -10.72
CA TYR A 308 -7.53 17.36 -10.41
C TYR A 308 -6.66 18.00 -11.49
N GLY A 309 -6.83 19.30 -11.69
CA GLY A 309 -5.90 20.08 -12.51
C GLY A 309 -4.49 20.08 -11.91
N PRO A 310 -3.45 20.21 -12.75
CA PRO A 310 -2.05 20.08 -12.33
C PRO A 310 -1.62 21.10 -11.26
N TYR A 311 -2.32 22.23 -11.11
CA TYR A 311 -1.97 23.30 -10.16
C TYR A 311 -3.11 23.69 -9.21
N ASP A 312 -4.22 22.93 -9.20
CA ASP A 312 -5.38 23.24 -8.36
C ASP A 312 -5.01 23.26 -6.87
N ALA A 313 -4.07 22.41 -6.47
CA ALA A 313 -3.54 22.40 -5.11
C ALA A 313 -2.78 23.66 -4.73
N GLN A 314 -2.01 24.23 -5.67
CA GLN A 314 -1.31 25.50 -5.45
C GLN A 314 -2.32 26.63 -5.28
N HIS A 315 -3.34 26.69 -6.15
CA HIS A 315 -4.39 27.71 -6.07
C HIS A 315 -5.12 27.68 -4.72
N LEU A 316 -5.54 26.50 -4.25
CA LEU A 316 -6.26 26.39 -2.98
C LEU A 316 -5.37 26.76 -1.79
N VAL A 317 -4.12 26.31 -1.75
CA VAL A 317 -3.20 26.66 -0.65
C VAL A 317 -2.86 28.15 -0.68
N GLN A 318 -2.68 28.74 -1.86
CA GLN A 318 -2.43 30.17 -2.02
C GLN A 318 -3.60 31.01 -1.50
N GLN A 319 -4.85 30.59 -1.78
CA GLN A 319 -6.07 31.26 -1.29
C GLN A 319 -6.08 31.37 0.25
N PHE A 320 -5.59 30.35 0.96
CA PHE A 320 -5.59 30.31 2.43
C PHE A 320 -4.23 30.63 3.06
N GLN A 321 -3.20 31.00 2.28
CA GLN A 321 -1.82 31.11 2.78
C GLN A 321 -1.67 32.06 3.98
N GLU A 322 -2.35 33.21 3.94
CA GLU A 322 -2.30 34.20 5.02
C GLU A 322 -2.87 33.64 6.32
N GLU A 323 -4.04 33.02 6.25
CA GLU A 323 -4.70 32.40 7.40
C GLU A 323 -3.94 31.16 7.91
N LEU A 324 -3.39 30.36 6.99
CA LEU A 324 -2.57 29.21 7.32
C LEU A 324 -1.31 29.60 8.09
N GLY A 325 -0.75 30.80 7.89
CA GLY A 325 0.48 31.22 8.55
C GLY A 325 1.68 30.31 8.25
N ILE A 326 1.72 29.73 7.04
CA ILE A 326 2.87 28.99 6.51
C ILE A 326 3.05 29.41 5.05
N LYS A 327 4.28 29.72 4.62
CA LYS A 327 4.52 30.20 3.26
C LYS A 327 4.59 29.03 2.28
N MET A 328 3.71 29.03 1.29
CA MET A 328 3.81 28.10 0.17
C MET A 328 5.05 28.43 -0.67
N VAL A 329 5.79 27.41 -1.05
CA VAL A 329 6.82 27.49 -2.08
C VAL A 329 6.28 26.77 -3.30
N GLU A 330 5.79 27.56 -4.24
CA GLU A 330 5.35 27.05 -5.55
C GLU A 330 6.53 26.39 -6.25
N PHE A 331 6.25 25.28 -6.91
CA PHE A 331 7.27 24.60 -7.66
C PHE A 331 6.72 23.98 -8.95
N GLN A 332 7.43 24.23 -10.04
CA GLN A 332 7.18 23.77 -11.41
C GLN A 332 8.14 22.62 -11.73
N GLU A 333 7.70 21.55 -12.38
CA GLU A 333 8.53 20.36 -12.67
C GLU A 333 9.99 20.70 -13.09
N MET A 334 10.99 20.13 -12.38
CA MET A 334 12.40 20.24 -12.80
C MET A 334 12.65 19.28 -13.95
N ILE A 335 13.19 19.78 -15.06
CA ILE A 335 13.55 19.01 -16.25
C ILE A 335 15.08 19.06 -16.41
N TYR A 336 15.65 17.95 -16.89
CA TYR A 336 17.09 17.84 -17.15
C TYR A 336 17.45 18.38 -18.54
N LEU A 337 18.46 19.24 -18.60
CA LEU A 337 19.02 19.83 -19.81
C LEU A 337 20.35 19.14 -20.16
N PRO A 338 20.36 18.15 -21.07
CA PRO A 338 21.56 17.35 -21.36
C PRO A 338 22.74 18.17 -21.88
N ASP A 339 22.48 19.25 -22.62
CA ASP A 339 23.53 20.06 -23.24
C ASP A 339 24.28 20.94 -22.22
N ARG A 340 23.76 21.05 -21.00
CA ARG A 340 24.33 21.84 -19.89
C ARG A 340 24.59 21.05 -18.61
N ASP A 341 24.18 19.78 -18.58
CA ASP A 341 24.19 18.91 -17.38
C ASP A 341 23.57 19.60 -16.15
N GLU A 342 22.43 20.26 -16.35
CA GLU A 342 21.74 21.00 -15.28
C GLU A 342 20.24 20.72 -15.27
N TYR A 343 19.60 21.17 -14.19
CA TYR A 343 18.17 21.06 -13.98
C TYR A 343 17.54 22.44 -13.93
N GLN A 344 16.46 22.64 -14.69
CA GLN A 344 15.68 23.89 -14.67
C GLN A 344 14.16 23.62 -14.55
N PRO A 345 13.41 24.52 -13.91
CA PRO A 345 11.94 24.51 -13.95
C PRO A 345 11.44 24.62 -15.39
N VAL A 346 10.42 23.85 -15.73
CA VAL A 346 9.89 23.80 -17.10
C VAL A 346 9.50 25.16 -17.70
N ASN A 347 9.06 26.11 -16.87
CA ASN A 347 8.66 27.45 -17.29
C ASN A 347 9.84 28.40 -17.57
N GLU A 348 11.06 28.04 -17.17
CA GLU A 348 12.29 28.82 -17.42
C GLU A 348 13.07 28.32 -18.64
N ILE A 349 12.64 27.20 -19.24
CA ILE A 349 13.33 26.55 -20.35
C ILE A 349 12.86 27.16 -21.69
N PRO A 350 13.76 27.67 -22.54
CA PRO A 350 13.41 28.11 -23.89
C PRO A 350 12.81 26.96 -24.72
N LYS A 351 11.78 27.24 -25.53
CA LYS A 351 10.97 26.23 -26.25
C LYS A 351 11.77 25.23 -27.10
N ASP A 352 12.91 25.64 -27.63
CA ASP A 352 13.75 24.81 -28.51
C ASP A 352 14.92 24.14 -27.77
N THR A 353 14.97 24.25 -26.45
CA THR A 353 16.02 23.61 -25.65
C THR A 353 15.76 22.12 -25.57
N ARG A 354 16.79 21.32 -25.88
CA ARG A 354 16.72 19.87 -25.69
C ARG A 354 16.50 19.55 -24.22
N THR A 355 15.52 18.69 -23.94
CA THR A 355 15.18 18.25 -22.59
C THR A 355 15.13 16.73 -22.53
N LEU A 356 15.42 16.15 -21.37
CA LEU A 356 15.19 14.74 -21.08
C LEU A 356 14.36 14.60 -19.81
N ASN A 357 13.42 13.65 -19.82
CA ASN A 357 12.63 13.25 -18.67
C ASN A 357 12.37 11.75 -18.72
N ILE A 358 12.23 11.11 -17.57
CA ILE A 358 11.80 9.71 -17.45
C ILE A 358 10.51 9.69 -16.64
N SER A 359 9.43 9.25 -17.26
CA SER A 359 8.15 9.08 -16.59
C SER A 359 8.19 7.95 -15.56
N GLY A 360 7.30 7.96 -14.58
CA GLY A 360 7.18 6.85 -13.63
C GLY A 360 6.85 5.51 -14.30
N THR A 361 6.18 5.52 -15.45
CA THR A 361 5.91 4.31 -16.24
C THR A 361 7.20 3.77 -16.89
N GLU A 362 8.03 4.65 -17.44
CA GLU A 362 9.32 4.26 -18.02
C GLU A 362 10.31 3.81 -16.93
N LEU A 363 10.35 4.49 -15.78
CA LEU A 363 11.17 4.07 -14.63
C LEU A 363 10.80 2.64 -14.20
N ARG A 364 9.50 2.35 -14.02
CA ARG A 364 9.02 1.00 -13.69
C ARG A 364 9.37 -0.01 -14.77
N HIS A 365 9.29 0.37 -16.04
CA HIS A 365 9.73 -0.49 -17.14
C HIS A 365 11.23 -0.81 -17.03
N ARG A 366 12.09 0.17 -16.78
CA ARG A 366 13.56 -0.03 -16.62
C ARG A 366 13.93 -0.84 -15.38
N LEU A 367 13.22 -0.62 -14.27
CA LEU A 367 13.37 -1.46 -13.07
C LEU A 367 13.00 -2.91 -13.38
N ARG A 368 11.83 -3.12 -14.02
CA ARG A 368 11.34 -4.46 -14.37
C ARG A 368 12.17 -5.17 -15.44
N THR A 369 12.79 -4.45 -16.37
CA THR A 369 13.54 -5.07 -17.49
C THR A 369 15.04 -5.12 -17.26
N GLY A 370 15.54 -4.54 -16.18
CA GLY A 370 16.97 -4.41 -15.94
C GLY A 370 17.68 -3.39 -16.81
N LYS A 371 16.98 -2.69 -17.70
CA LYS A 371 17.54 -1.61 -18.50
C LYS A 371 18.17 -0.56 -17.59
N GLU A 372 19.31 -0.01 -18.03
CA GLU A 372 20.05 1.01 -17.29
C GLU A 372 19.15 2.21 -16.96
N ILE A 373 19.25 2.71 -15.73
CA ILE A 373 18.59 3.95 -15.32
C ILE A 373 19.69 5.02 -15.32
N PRO A 374 19.59 6.05 -16.17
CA PRO A 374 20.68 7.01 -16.34
C PRO A 374 21.00 7.73 -15.04
N GLU A 375 22.30 7.92 -14.78
CA GLU A 375 22.73 8.63 -13.57
C GLU A 375 22.20 10.04 -13.52
N TRP A 376 22.04 10.72 -14.67
CA TRP A 376 21.45 12.05 -14.71
C TRP A 376 20.04 12.04 -14.12
N PHE A 377 19.25 10.95 -14.21
CA PHE A 377 17.90 10.88 -13.66
C PHE A 377 17.89 10.59 -12.15
N SER A 378 18.67 9.60 -11.70
CA SER A 378 18.70 9.17 -10.31
C SER A 378 20.10 8.74 -9.89
N TYR A 379 20.45 9.00 -8.64
CA TYR A 379 21.76 8.62 -8.10
C TYR A 379 21.94 7.08 -8.08
N PRO A 380 23.16 6.56 -8.32
CA PRO A 380 23.43 5.13 -8.37
C PRO A 380 22.98 4.36 -7.12
N GLU A 381 23.25 4.89 -5.93
CA GLU A 381 22.86 4.28 -4.66
C GLU A 381 21.34 4.24 -4.46
N VAL A 382 20.61 5.24 -4.97
CA VAL A 382 19.14 5.23 -4.97
C VAL A 382 18.61 4.15 -5.93
N VAL A 383 19.18 4.06 -7.13
CA VAL A 383 18.80 3.02 -8.11
C VAL A 383 19.08 1.63 -7.57
N LYS A 384 20.21 1.43 -6.89
CA LYS A 384 20.56 0.17 -6.25
C LYS A 384 19.46 -0.30 -5.28
N VAL A 385 19.05 0.57 -4.35
CA VAL A 385 17.97 0.28 -3.39
C VAL A 385 16.66 -0.06 -4.11
N LEU A 386 16.31 0.68 -5.17
CA LEU A 386 15.09 0.42 -5.94
C LEU A 386 15.13 -0.95 -6.65
N ARG A 387 16.30 -1.38 -7.13
CA ARG A 387 16.48 -2.69 -7.79
C ARG A 387 16.46 -3.86 -6.82
N GLU A 388 16.94 -3.69 -5.59
CA GLU A 388 16.87 -4.73 -4.55
C GLU A 388 15.43 -5.17 -4.25
N GLN A 389 14.45 -4.31 -4.54
CA GLN A 389 13.02 -4.54 -4.26
C GLN A 389 12.21 -4.76 -5.52
N ASN A 390 12.82 -4.51 -6.68
CA ASN A 390 12.29 -4.84 -7.99
C ASN A 390 13.31 -5.75 -8.69
N PRO A 391 13.48 -6.99 -8.20
CA PRO A 391 14.43 -7.92 -8.78
C PRO A 391 14.11 -8.15 -10.26
N LEU A 392 15.16 -8.47 -11.01
CA LEU A 392 15.02 -8.78 -12.43
C LEU A 392 14.05 -9.96 -12.62
N PRO A 393 13.36 -10.08 -13.77
CA PRO A 393 12.45 -11.20 -14.01
C PRO A 393 13.11 -12.58 -13.78
N ALA A 394 14.38 -12.74 -14.16
CA ALA A 394 15.19 -13.94 -13.90
C ALA A 394 15.51 -14.20 -12.42
N GLN A 395 15.20 -13.28 -11.52
CA GLN A 395 15.37 -13.40 -10.07
C GLN A 395 14.02 -13.46 -9.33
N LYS A 396 12.89 -13.33 -10.04
CA LYS A 396 11.56 -13.42 -9.45
C LYS A 396 11.14 -14.87 -9.25
N GLY A 397 10.46 -15.12 -8.14
CA GLY A 397 9.71 -16.35 -7.97
C GLY A 397 8.49 -16.37 -8.89
N PHE A 398 7.99 -17.56 -9.16
CA PHE A 398 6.77 -17.78 -9.96
C PHE A 398 6.09 -19.06 -9.52
N THR A 399 4.80 -19.20 -9.83
CA THR A 399 4.07 -20.47 -9.65
C THR A 399 3.61 -21.02 -10.99
N VAL A 400 3.98 -22.28 -11.28
CA VAL A 400 3.35 -23.11 -12.31
C VAL A 400 2.29 -23.97 -11.61
N PHE A 401 1.02 -23.67 -11.89
CA PHE A 401 -0.12 -24.33 -11.31
C PHE A 401 -0.76 -25.26 -12.33
N MET A 402 -0.59 -26.57 -12.13
CA MET A 402 -1.16 -27.60 -12.99
C MET A 402 -2.54 -28.02 -12.48
N THR A 403 -3.48 -28.22 -13.40
CA THR A 403 -4.81 -28.78 -13.11
C THR A 403 -5.15 -29.84 -14.17
N GLY A 404 -5.87 -30.88 -13.74
CA GLY A 404 -6.31 -31.96 -14.61
C GLY A 404 -6.87 -33.11 -13.77
N TYR A 405 -7.43 -34.10 -14.45
CA TYR A 405 -7.96 -35.29 -13.80
C TYR A 405 -6.89 -36.04 -12.98
N GLN A 406 -7.34 -36.88 -12.04
CA GLN A 406 -6.45 -37.84 -11.40
C GLN A 406 -5.79 -38.71 -12.48
N ASN A 407 -4.50 -39.03 -12.33
CA ASN A 407 -3.76 -39.83 -13.32
C ASN A 407 -3.66 -39.21 -14.74
N SER A 408 -3.95 -37.91 -14.90
CA SER A 408 -3.80 -37.20 -16.18
C SER A 408 -2.35 -37.03 -16.68
N GLY A 409 -1.37 -37.36 -15.84
CA GLY A 409 0.05 -37.13 -16.11
C GLY A 409 0.64 -35.90 -15.41
N LYS A 410 -0.19 -35.04 -14.80
CA LYS A 410 0.24 -33.82 -14.12
C LYS A 410 1.37 -34.04 -13.10
N ASP A 411 1.34 -35.15 -12.34
CA ASP A 411 2.35 -35.42 -11.31
C ASP A 411 3.69 -35.85 -11.93
N GLN A 412 3.66 -36.53 -13.09
CA GLN A 412 4.88 -36.87 -13.84
C GLN A 412 5.48 -35.63 -14.49
N ILE A 413 4.64 -34.78 -15.10
CA ILE A 413 5.05 -33.50 -15.70
C ILE A 413 5.66 -32.60 -14.62
N ALA A 414 5.03 -32.48 -13.45
CA ALA A 414 5.53 -31.67 -12.33
C ALA A 414 6.91 -32.12 -11.85
N ARG A 415 7.15 -33.44 -11.70
CA ARG A 415 8.46 -33.97 -11.31
C ARG A 415 9.53 -33.73 -12.38
N ALA A 416 9.19 -33.93 -13.66
CA ALA A 416 10.12 -33.68 -14.76
C ALA A 416 10.46 -32.18 -14.91
N LEU A 417 9.47 -31.31 -14.72
CA LEU A 417 9.66 -29.86 -14.67
C LEU A 417 10.56 -29.45 -13.50
N GLN A 418 10.38 -30.04 -12.31
CA GLN A 418 11.26 -29.78 -11.17
C GLN A 418 12.72 -30.07 -11.51
N VAL A 419 13.00 -31.27 -12.05
CA VAL A 419 14.37 -31.66 -12.44
C VAL A 419 14.93 -30.67 -13.47
N THR A 420 14.13 -30.27 -14.46
CA THR A 420 14.55 -29.33 -15.51
C THR A 420 14.88 -27.95 -14.94
N LEU A 421 14.06 -27.41 -14.04
CA LEU A 421 14.31 -26.13 -13.37
C LEU A 421 15.53 -26.21 -12.43
N MET A 422 15.69 -27.31 -11.70
CA MET A 422 16.86 -27.52 -10.84
C MET A 422 18.16 -27.66 -11.65
N GLN A 423 18.09 -28.26 -12.85
CA GLN A 423 19.23 -28.35 -13.76
C GLN A 423 19.67 -26.99 -14.28
N GLY A 424 18.71 -26.11 -14.62
CA GLY A 424 18.99 -24.74 -15.05
C GLY A 424 19.55 -23.85 -13.94
N GLY A 425 19.25 -24.16 -12.67
CA GLY A 425 19.67 -23.39 -11.51
C GLY A 425 18.88 -22.08 -11.36
N GLY A 426 19.48 -21.09 -10.68
CA GLY A 426 18.93 -19.73 -10.57
C GLY A 426 17.96 -19.48 -9.42
N ARG A 427 17.19 -20.48 -8.94
CA ARG A 427 16.34 -20.35 -7.74
C ARG A 427 15.99 -21.68 -7.08
N PRO A 428 15.59 -21.68 -5.79
CA PRO A 428 15.02 -22.86 -5.16
C PRO A 428 13.70 -23.26 -5.84
N VAL A 429 13.48 -24.58 -5.98
CA VAL A 429 12.27 -25.16 -6.58
C VAL A 429 11.49 -25.91 -5.51
N SER A 430 10.22 -25.52 -5.30
CA SER A 430 9.33 -26.14 -4.34
C SER A 430 8.19 -26.88 -5.04
N MET A 431 7.91 -28.11 -4.63
CA MET A 431 6.87 -28.95 -5.24
C MET A 431 5.71 -29.18 -4.28
N LEU A 432 4.50 -28.84 -4.72
CA LEU A 432 3.24 -29.02 -4.01
C LEU A 432 2.35 -30.01 -4.79
N LEU A 433 2.70 -31.30 -4.72
CA LEU A 433 1.88 -32.37 -5.33
C LEU A 433 0.60 -32.59 -4.52
N GLY A 434 -0.49 -32.95 -5.20
CA GLY A 434 -1.79 -33.14 -4.55
C GLY A 434 -1.78 -34.14 -3.38
N GLU A 435 -1.00 -35.22 -3.48
CA GLU A 435 -0.87 -36.22 -2.41
C GLU A 435 -0.06 -35.68 -1.21
N ASN A 436 1.07 -35.01 -1.47
CA ASN A 436 1.90 -34.42 -0.43
C ASN A 436 1.14 -33.31 0.31
N VAL A 437 0.43 -32.44 -0.43
CA VAL A 437 -0.37 -31.37 0.16
C VAL A 437 -1.48 -31.96 1.03
N ARG A 438 -2.18 -33.00 0.57
CA ARG A 438 -3.23 -33.63 1.38
C ARG A 438 -2.67 -34.27 2.64
N HIS A 439 -1.47 -34.84 2.60
CA HIS A 439 -0.85 -35.40 3.79
C HIS A 439 -0.37 -34.30 4.76
N GLU A 440 0.35 -33.30 4.26
CA GLU A 440 1.06 -32.31 5.09
C GLU A 440 0.19 -31.12 5.53
N LEU A 441 -0.76 -30.70 4.70
CA LEU A 441 -1.50 -29.45 4.86
C LEU A 441 -3.00 -29.64 5.01
N SER A 442 -3.55 -30.81 4.67
CA SER A 442 -5.00 -31.03 4.53
C SER A 442 -5.45 -32.44 4.89
N SER A 443 -4.77 -33.08 5.86
CA SER A 443 -5.03 -34.48 6.24
C SER A 443 -6.43 -34.69 6.82
N GLU A 444 -7.02 -33.63 7.36
CA GLU A 444 -8.35 -33.59 7.96
C GLU A 444 -9.47 -33.28 6.96
N LEU A 445 -9.13 -32.80 5.76
CA LEU A 445 -10.12 -32.37 4.78
C LEU A 445 -10.68 -33.53 3.95
N GLY A 446 -12.00 -33.55 3.81
CA GLY A 446 -12.71 -34.50 2.96
C GLY A 446 -12.59 -34.19 1.45
N PHE A 447 -13.64 -34.56 0.72
CA PHE A 447 -13.76 -34.38 -0.72
C PHE A 447 -15.01 -33.57 -1.12
N THR A 448 -15.64 -32.90 -0.15
CA THR A 448 -16.74 -31.97 -0.45
C THR A 448 -16.22 -30.79 -1.27
N ARG A 449 -17.11 -30.07 -1.95
CA ARG A 449 -16.74 -28.84 -2.68
C ARG A 449 -16.02 -27.84 -1.78
N GLN A 450 -16.56 -27.59 -0.59
CA GLN A 450 -15.97 -26.66 0.38
C GLN A 450 -14.58 -27.11 0.84
N ASP A 451 -14.39 -28.40 1.14
CA ASP A 451 -13.07 -28.93 1.54
C ASP A 451 -12.03 -28.80 0.43
N ARG A 452 -12.45 -29.02 -0.82
CA ARG A 452 -11.58 -28.86 -2.00
C ARG A 452 -11.18 -27.40 -2.18
N ASP A 453 -12.13 -26.48 -2.04
CA ASP A 453 -11.86 -25.03 -2.12
C ASP A 453 -10.89 -24.59 -1.02
N ILE A 454 -11.06 -25.06 0.23
CA ILE A 454 -10.12 -24.82 1.33
C ILE A 454 -8.73 -25.38 1.01
N ASN A 455 -8.65 -26.61 0.49
CA ASN A 455 -7.39 -27.23 0.11
C ASN A 455 -6.65 -26.40 -0.97
N ILE A 456 -7.36 -25.92 -1.99
CA ILE A 456 -6.75 -25.05 -3.02
C ILE A 456 -6.32 -23.71 -2.42
N GLY A 457 -7.12 -23.12 -1.51
CA GLY A 457 -6.74 -21.91 -0.78
C GLY A 457 -5.45 -22.07 0.03
N ARG A 458 -5.27 -23.23 0.70
CA ARG A 458 -4.03 -23.55 1.43
C ARG A 458 -2.82 -23.67 0.50
N ILE A 459 -2.97 -24.35 -0.64
CA ILE A 459 -1.92 -24.42 -1.67
C ILE A 459 -1.55 -23.01 -2.14
N ALA A 460 -2.55 -22.20 -2.46
CA ALA A 460 -2.35 -20.85 -2.96
C ALA A 460 -1.62 -19.95 -1.95
N PHE A 461 -1.96 -20.07 -0.66
CA PHE A 461 -1.27 -19.37 0.42
C PHE A 461 0.22 -19.74 0.48
N VAL A 462 0.54 -21.03 0.55
CA VAL A 462 1.94 -21.51 0.60
C VAL A 462 2.69 -21.13 -0.68
N ALA A 463 2.07 -21.29 -1.85
CA ALA A 463 2.64 -20.92 -3.14
C ALA A 463 2.91 -19.41 -3.25
N SER A 464 2.03 -18.57 -2.71
CA SER A 464 2.21 -17.12 -2.66
C SER A 464 3.43 -16.73 -1.84
N GLU A 465 3.59 -17.27 -0.63
CA GLU A 465 4.74 -16.94 0.23
C GLU A 465 6.07 -17.43 -0.37
N LEU A 466 6.08 -18.62 -0.97
CA LEU A 466 7.26 -19.14 -1.67
C LEU A 466 7.61 -18.32 -2.93
N THR A 467 6.60 -17.92 -3.71
CA THR A 467 6.76 -17.05 -4.88
C THR A 467 7.36 -15.70 -4.46
N LYS A 468 6.84 -15.12 -3.38
CA LYS A 468 7.35 -13.87 -2.78
C LYS A 468 8.81 -13.99 -2.35
N ALA A 469 9.22 -15.16 -1.85
CA ALA A 469 10.60 -15.46 -1.47
C ALA A 469 11.54 -15.73 -2.66
N GLY A 470 11.06 -15.65 -3.90
CA GLY A 470 11.87 -15.85 -5.09
C GLY A 470 11.92 -17.30 -5.60
N ALA A 471 11.13 -18.23 -5.04
CA ALA A 471 11.14 -19.63 -5.44
C ALA A 471 10.33 -19.91 -6.71
N ALA A 472 10.70 -20.96 -7.44
CA ALA A 472 9.85 -21.58 -8.46
C ALA A 472 8.93 -22.61 -7.79
N VAL A 473 7.63 -22.34 -7.74
CA VAL A 473 6.65 -23.24 -7.15
C VAL A 473 5.97 -24.05 -8.24
N ILE A 474 5.91 -25.37 -8.08
CA ILE A 474 5.17 -26.27 -8.97
C ILE A 474 4.05 -26.91 -8.15
N ALA A 475 2.81 -26.52 -8.41
CA ALA A 475 1.63 -27.10 -7.78
C ALA A 475 0.89 -28.01 -8.76
N ALA A 476 0.51 -29.23 -8.36
CA ALA A 476 -0.24 -30.16 -9.21
C ALA A 476 -1.48 -30.80 -8.53
N PRO A 477 -2.39 -29.98 -7.94
CA PRO A 477 -3.68 -30.50 -7.48
C PRO A 477 -4.61 -30.85 -8.65
N ILE A 478 -5.75 -31.48 -8.35
CA ILE A 478 -6.83 -31.64 -9.35
C ILE A 478 -7.45 -30.27 -9.66
N ALA A 479 -7.75 -29.46 -8.62
CA ALA A 479 -8.39 -28.14 -8.72
C ALA A 479 -9.62 -28.12 -9.65
N PRO A 480 -10.68 -28.88 -9.32
CA PRO A 480 -11.80 -29.13 -10.22
C PRO A 480 -12.68 -27.91 -10.51
N PHE A 481 -12.75 -26.93 -9.59
CA PHE A 481 -13.64 -25.78 -9.70
C PHE A 481 -12.88 -24.53 -10.17
N ASN A 482 -13.48 -23.76 -11.08
CA ASN A 482 -12.88 -22.56 -11.65
C ASN A 482 -12.70 -21.45 -10.61
N ALA A 483 -13.69 -21.26 -9.74
CA ALA A 483 -13.65 -20.24 -8.70
C ALA A 483 -12.41 -20.37 -7.80
N ALA A 484 -12.06 -21.60 -7.38
CA ALA A 484 -10.88 -21.84 -6.56
C ALA A 484 -9.57 -21.58 -7.31
N ARG A 485 -9.51 -21.85 -8.62
CA ARG A 485 -8.34 -21.54 -9.46
C ARG A 485 -8.15 -20.04 -9.65
N GLU A 486 -9.23 -19.29 -9.86
CA GLU A 486 -9.17 -17.83 -9.96
C GLU A 486 -8.77 -17.20 -8.63
N GLN A 487 -9.31 -17.66 -7.50
CA GLN A 487 -8.86 -17.21 -6.18
C GLN A 487 -7.38 -17.50 -5.93
N ALA A 488 -6.90 -18.68 -6.35
CA ALA A 488 -5.49 -19.02 -6.26
C ALA A 488 -4.61 -18.10 -7.13
N ARG A 489 -5.04 -17.82 -8.36
CA ARG A 489 -4.40 -16.87 -9.28
C ARG A 489 -4.32 -15.48 -8.63
N GLU A 490 -5.45 -14.94 -8.19
CA GLU A 490 -5.54 -13.61 -7.56
C GLU A 490 -4.65 -13.48 -6.32
N LEU A 491 -4.53 -14.54 -5.52
CA LEU A 491 -3.66 -14.53 -4.34
C LEU A 491 -2.19 -14.54 -4.73
N ILE A 492 -1.78 -15.42 -5.64
CA ILE A 492 -0.38 -15.61 -6.02
C ILE A 492 0.13 -14.43 -6.86
N GLU A 493 -0.69 -13.85 -7.74
CA GLU A 493 -0.34 -12.71 -8.59
C GLU A 493 0.01 -11.44 -7.79
N LYS A 494 -0.39 -11.37 -6.50
CA LYS A 494 0.07 -10.33 -5.57
C LYS A 494 1.56 -10.45 -5.24
N SER A 495 2.10 -11.65 -5.32
CA SER A 495 3.48 -12.00 -4.93
C SER A 495 4.40 -12.23 -6.13
N GLY A 496 3.88 -12.70 -7.26
CA GLY A 496 4.64 -12.91 -8.49
C GLY A 496 3.82 -13.61 -9.58
N PRO A 497 4.41 -13.92 -10.75
CA PRO A 497 3.69 -14.49 -11.87
C PRO A 497 3.08 -15.87 -11.57
N PHE A 498 1.87 -16.08 -12.06
CA PHE A 498 1.12 -17.34 -11.97
C PHE A 498 0.82 -17.86 -13.39
N PHE A 499 1.06 -19.15 -13.61
CA PHE A 499 0.78 -19.82 -14.88
C PHE A 499 -0.12 -21.03 -14.65
N LEU A 500 -1.32 -21.02 -15.24
CA LEU A 500 -2.25 -22.14 -15.22
C LEU A 500 -1.96 -23.08 -16.39
N VAL A 501 -1.48 -24.29 -16.08
CA VAL A 501 -1.25 -25.35 -17.06
C VAL A 501 -2.37 -26.38 -16.96
N HIS A 502 -3.24 -26.42 -17.97
CA HIS A 502 -4.29 -27.42 -18.06
C HIS A 502 -3.75 -28.70 -18.70
N VAL A 503 -3.65 -29.76 -17.90
CA VAL A 503 -3.32 -31.11 -18.36
C VAL A 503 -4.61 -31.79 -18.81
N ALA A 504 -5.03 -31.45 -20.03
CA ALA A 504 -6.27 -31.83 -20.70
C ALA A 504 -6.25 -33.26 -21.25
N THR A 505 -5.61 -34.17 -20.53
CA THR A 505 -5.61 -35.60 -20.88
C THR A 505 -7.03 -36.14 -20.72
N PRO A 506 -7.63 -36.78 -21.73
CA PRO A 506 -9.02 -37.26 -21.66
C PRO A 506 -9.26 -38.22 -20.50
N LEU A 507 -10.45 -38.17 -19.92
CA LEU A 507 -10.82 -39.02 -18.79
C LEU A 507 -10.68 -40.50 -19.13
N GLU A 508 -11.07 -40.90 -20.33
CA GLU A 508 -10.98 -42.28 -20.82
C GLU A 508 -9.53 -42.78 -20.81
N TYR A 509 -8.59 -41.91 -21.18
CA TYR A 509 -7.17 -42.23 -21.14
C TYR A 509 -6.65 -42.32 -19.69
N CYS A 510 -7.08 -41.41 -18.82
CA CYS A 510 -6.75 -41.42 -17.39
C CYS A 510 -7.23 -42.71 -16.71
N GLU A 511 -8.46 -43.13 -16.98
CA GLU A 511 -9.06 -44.38 -16.48
C GLU A 511 -8.34 -45.61 -17.03
N LYS A 512 -8.13 -45.66 -18.36
CA LYS A 512 -7.47 -46.79 -19.03
C LYS A 512 -6.06 -47.05 -18.52
N THR A 513 -5.34 -45.99 -18.13
CA THR A 513 -3.93 -46.07 -17.70
C THR A 513 -3.77 -46.09 -16.17
N ASP A 514 -4.87 -46.12 -15.41
CA ASP A 514 -4.82 -46.19 -13.96
C ASP A 514 -4.34 -47.57 -13.47
N ARG A 515 -3.09 -47.62 -13.00
CA ARG A 515 -2.47 -48.82 -12.46
C ARG A 515 -2.75 -49.03 -10.97
N ARG A 516 -3.36 -48.05 -10.29
CA ARG A 516 -3.67 -48.09 -8.85
C ARG A 516 -5.12 -48.52 -8.59
N GLY A 517 -5.93 -48.63 -9.64
CA GLY A 517 -7.32 -49.09 -9.55
C GLY A 517 -8.24 -48.13 -8.80
N ILE A 518 -7.85 -46.86 -8.68
CA ILE A 518 -8.61 -45.81 -7.97
C ILE A 518 -9.90 -45.48 -8.74
N TYR A 519 -9.81 -45.35 -10.06
CA TYR A 519 -10.99 -45.13 -10.90
C TYR A 519 -11.94 -46.34 -10.88
N ALA A 520 -11.39 -47.56 -10.86
CA ALA A 520 -12.20 -48.77 -10.74
C ALA A 520 -12.95 -48.84 -9.40
N ALA A 521 -12.29 -48.46 -8.29
CA ALA A 521 -12.91 -48.35 -6.97
C ALA A 521 -13.99 -47.26 -6.93
N ALA A 522 -13.73 -46.09 -7.52
CA ALA A 522 -14.72 -45.01 -7.64
C ALA A 522 -15.95 -45.43 -8.47
N ARG A 523 -15.77 -46.11 -9.61
CA ARG A 523 -16.87 -46.65 -10.44
C ARG A 523 -17.71 -47.71 -9.72
N LYS A 524 -17.13 -48.43 -8.75
CA LYS A 524 -17.83 -49.38 -7.87
C LYS A 524 -18.52 -48.71 -6.68
N GLY A 525 -18.36 -47.39 -6.50
CA GLY A 525 -18.93 -46.63 -5.38
C GLY A 525 -18.16 -46.78 -4.06
N GLU A 526 -16.97 -47.37 -4.07
CA GLU A 526 -16.10 -47.51 -2.90
C GLU A 526 -15.48 -46.15 -2.50
N ILE A 527 -15.34 -45.24 -3.46
CA ILE A 527 -14.89 -43.85 -3.26
C ILE A 527 -16.00 -42.93 -3.77
N LYS A 528 -16.55 -42.09 -2.90
CA LYS A 528 -17.58 -41.10 -3.24
C LYS A 528 -16.95 -39.72 -3.47
N GLY A 529 -17.60 -38.91 -4.30
CA GLY A 529 -17.17 -37.56 -4.68
C GLY A 529 -15.88 -37.56 -5.49
N PHE A 530 -15.68 -38.53 -6.37
CA PHE A 530 -14.48 -38.66 -7.19
C PHE A 530 -14.59 -37.89 -8.50
N THR A 531 -13.65 -36.98 -8.72
CA THR A 531 -13.65 -36.06 -9.87
C THR A 531 -13.58 -36.81 -11.19
N GLY A 532 -14.55 -36.58 -12.08
CA GLY A 532 -14.71 -37.26 -13.37
C GLY A 532 -15.61 -38.49 -13.35
N VAL A 533 -16.00 -39.00 -12.17
CA VAL A 533 -16.95 -40.11 -12.02
C VAL A 533 -18.28 -39.59 -11.49
N ASP A 534 -18.27 -39.02 -10.29
CA ASP A 534 -19.45 -38.55 -9.56
C ASP A 534 -19.30 -37.11 -9.02
N ASP A 535 -18.13 -36.49 -9.17
CA ASP A 535 -17.88 -35.06 -8.92
C ASP A 535 -17.39 -34.38 -10.21
N PRO A 536 -17.84 -33.15 -10.54
CA PRO A 536 -17.53 -32.54 -11.83
C PRO A 536 -16.08 -32.01 -11.90
N TYR A 537 -15.59 -31.86 -13.13
CA TYR A 537 -14.38 -31.11 -13.44
C TYR A 537 -14.75 -29.94 -14.36
N GLU A 538 -14.67 -28.72 -13.86
CA GLU A 538 -14.90 -27.51 -14.65
C GLU A 538 -13.63 -27.23 -15.47
N THR A 539 -13.68 -27.56 -16.76
CA THR A 539 -12.59 -27.32 -17.70
C THR A 539 -12.11 -25.86 -17.65
N PRO A 540 -10.79 -25.61 -17.50
CA PRO A 540 -10.25 -24.26 -17.53
C PRO A 540 -10.62 -23.49 -18.80
N VAL A 541 -11.16 -22.28 -18.66
CA VAL A 541 -11.59 -21.43 -19.80
C VAL A 541 -10.41 -20.69 -20.44
N LYS A 542 -9.46 -20.22 -19.62
CA LYS A 542 -8.28 -19.45 -20.06
C LYS A 542 -6.98 -19.95 -19.39
N PRO A 543 -6.57 -21.20 -19.64
CA PRO A 543 -5.26 -21.65 -19.20
C PRO A 543 -4.15 -20.94 -20.00
N ASP A 544 -3.01 -20.69 -19.36
CA ASP A 544 -1.82 -20.12 -20.01
C ASP A 544 -1.16 -21.13 -20.96
N LEU A 545 -1.33 -22.43 -20.67
CA LEU A 545 -0.92 -23.54 -21.55
C LEU A 545 -1.89 -24.72 -21.40
N THR A 546 -2.25 -25.37 -22.52
CA THR A 546 -3.03 -26.61 -22.52
C THR A 546 -2.21 -27.73 -23.14
N VAL A 547 -2.09 -28.85 -22.44
CA VAL A 547 -1.28 -30.00 -22.85
C VAL A 547 -2.05 -31.30 -22.69
N ASN A 548 -1.69 -32.34 -23.44
CA ASN A 548 -2.38 -33.63 -23.41
C ASN A 548 -1.38 -34.80 -23.49
N LEU A 549 -1.33 -35.64 -22.46
CA LEU A 549 -0.39 -36.76 -22.37
C LEU A 549 -0.70 -37.91 -23.34
N GLU A 550 -1.91 -37.99 -23.88
CA GLU A 550 -2.25 -38.97 -24.93
C GLU A 550 -1.59 -38.60 -26.27
N LYS A 551 -1.35 -37.30 -26.51
CA LYS A 551 -0.85 -36.77 -27.79
C LYS A 551 0.61 -36.32 -27.73
N GLN A 552 1.09 -35.94 -26.54
CA GLN A 552 2.42 -35.41 -26.31
C GLN A 552 3.13 -36.26 -25.24
N ASN A 553 4.44 -36.41 -25.35
CA ASN A 553 5.23 -37.01 -24.27
C ASN A 553 5.61 -35.96 -23.20
N VAL A 554 5.98 -36.43 -22.01
CA VAL A 554 6.33 -35.57 -20.86
C VAL A 554 7.43 -34.56 -21.20
N ARG A 555 8.45 -34.96 -21.98
CA ARG A 555 9.58 -34.09 -22.33
C ARG A 555 9.14 -32.91 -23.20
N SER A 556 8.29 -33.15 -24.19
CA SER A 556 7.72 -32.11 -25.05
C SER A 556 6.86 -31.14 -24.23
N ILE A 557 6.02 -31.65 -23.33
CA ILE A 557 5.18 -30.83 -22.45
C ILE A 557 6.03 -29.94 -21.54
N VAL A 558 7.05 -30.52 -20.90
CA VAL A 558 7.98 -29.74 -20.05
C VAL A 558 8.67 -28.66 -20.88
N HIS A 559 9.10 -28.97 -22.11
CA HIS A 559 9.72 -27.99 -22.99
C HIS A 559 8.77 -26.81 -23.33
N GLU A 560 7.49 -27.08 -23.61
CA GLU A 560 6.49 -26.02 -23.82
C GLU A 560 6.32 -25.13 -22.58
N ILE A 561 6.33 -25.71 -21.37
CA ILE A 561 6.31 -24.92 -20.13
C ILE A 561 7.58 -24.06 -19.99
N ILE A 562 8.75 -24.61 -20.32
CA ILE A 562 10.01 -23.84 -20.28
C ILE A 562 9.98 -22.66 -21.26
N LEU A 563 9.49 -22.85 -22.48
CA LEU A 563 9.34 -21.77 -23.48
C LEU A 563 8.37 -20.68 -23.00
N LEU A 564 7.29 -21.06 -22.31
CA LEU A 564 6.37 -20.11 -21.69
C LEU A 564 7.08 -19.25 -20.62
N LEU A 565 7.89 -19.88 -19.77
CA LEU A 565 8.64 -19.18 -18.72
C LEU A 565 9.76 -18.29 -19.29
N GLU A 566 10.46 -18.76 -20.32
CA GLU A 566 11.51 -18.00 -21.02
C GLU A 566 10.94 -16.77 -21.75
N SER A 567 9.82 -16.92 -22.47
CA SER A 567 9.17 -15.79 -23.15
C SER A 567 8.66 -14.73 -22.18
N SER A 568 8.39 -15.12 -20.92
CA SER A 568 8.05 -14.22 -19.81
C SER A 568 9.27 -13.58 -19.12
N GLY A 569 10.49 -13.90 -19.59
CA GLY A 569 11.77 -13.43 -19.02
C GLY A 569 12.12 -14.03 -17.66
N LEU A 570 11.40 -15.07 -17.23
CA LEU A 570 11.59 -15.68 -15.91
C LEU A 570 12.78 -16.62 -15.86
N LEU A 571 13.26 -17.09 -17.00
CA LEU A 571 14.49 -17.86 -17.12
C LEU A 571 15.48 -17.02 -17.91
N ASP A 572 16.76 -17.07 -17.54
CA ASP A 572 17.80 -16.47 -18.37
C ASP A 572 17.75 -17.12 -19.76
N ARG A 573 17.95 -16.31 -20.80
CA ARG A 573 18.17 -16.86 -22.14
C ARG A 573 19.47 -17.66 -22.07
N LEU A 574 19.37 -18.98 -22.30
CA LEU A 574 20.53 -19.88 -22.33
C LEU A 574 21.61 -19.41 -23.31
#